data_AF-A0A558ZPN6-F1
#
_entry.id   AF-A0A558ZPN6-F1
#
_cell.length_a   1.000
_cell.length_b   1.000
_cell.length_c   1.000
_cell.angle_alpha   90.00
_cell.angle_beta   90.00
_cell.angle_gamma   90.00
#
_symmetry.space_group_name_H-M   'P 1'
#
loop_
_entity.id
_entity.type
_entity.pdbx_description
1 polymer ?
#
loop_
_entity_poly.entity_id
_entity_poly.type
_entity_poly.pdbx_seq_one_letter_code
_entity_poly.pdbx_strand_id
1 'polypeptide(L)'
;AKGFADGQYSKARIFPTSSTYEKYAADFKDNIYFNEPGAGVATVSLNYGRTTYNHTAKTSDAQKTSTQKALLNKEFRQALNFAVDRNSYSAQTNGTDGAAVAIRNTFAPYNLQVGKKTFGELVQDSLAKTNSSTWSNVSLADSQNGLYNEEKAKEVFAKAKSSLQAEGVEVPIHLDALVIQESTAVVNRVQSLKQSIEKVLGSDNVVVDLQQMTQAEALPISFSAPTAKEQDWDIHTLLGWNPDYQDPSTFLDQFVLKGGSTRLYLGIDQNTDASVVSKLGLADYGKLLDDANSENQDVQKRYEKYAVAQAWLTDNALTIPVMASPKETAVSYVSKVLPFSSSYSV
;
A
#
# COMPACT_ATOMS: atom_id res chain seq x y z
N ALA A 1 9.64 -8.57 -26.75
CA ALA A 1 11.01 -9.11 -26.80
C ALA A 1 11.38 -9.71 -28.16
N LYS A 2 10.66 -10.70 -28.70
CA LYS A 2 10.96 -11.29 -30.02
C LYS A 2 11.13 -10.27 -31.15
N GLY A 3 10.19 -9.34 -31.35
CA GLY A 3 10.33 -8.31 -32.38
C GLY A 3 11.52 -7.36 -32.18
N PHE A 4 11.99 -7.16 -30.93
CA PHE A 4 13.23 -6.42 -30.68
C PHE A 4 14.46 -7.23 -31.11
N ALA A 5 14.48 -8.53 -30.78
CA ALA A 5 15.52 -9.47 -31.22
C ALA A 5 15.59 -9.59 -32.74
N ASP A 6 14.43 -9.62 -33.41
CA ASP A 6 14.30 -9.67 -34.87
C ASP A 6 14.58 -8.29 -35.53
N GLY A 7 14.99 -7.28 -34.74
CA GLY A 7 15.36 -5.95 -35.25
C GLY A 7 14.19 -5.02 -35.59
N GLN A 8 12.95 -5.47 -35.46
CA GLN A 8 11.73 -4.74 -35.81
C GLN A 8 11.44 -3.55 -34.88
N TYR A 9 11.91 -3.61 -33.63
CA TYR A 9 11.74 -2.56 -32.63
C TYR A 9 13.07 -2.09 -32.05
N SER A 10 13.14 -0.79 -31.72
CA SER A 10 14.25 -0.17 -30.98
C SER A 10 14.06 -0.20 -29.47
N LYS A 11 12.86 -0.56 -28.99
CA LYS A 11 12.50 -0.75 -27.58
C LYS A 11 11.42 -1.82 -27.46
N ALA A 12 11.48 -2.67 -26.44
CA ALA A 12 10.40 -3.60 -26.12
C ALA A 12 10.30 -3.88 -24.62
N ARG A 13 9.07 -3.93 -24.09
CA ARG A 13 8.81 -4.40 -22.73
C ARG A 13 9.24 -5.86 -22.58
N ILE A 14 9.83 -6.17 -21.43
CA ILE A 14 10.07 -7.53 -20.95
C ILE A 14 9.45 -7.67 -19.56
N PHE A 15 9.03 -8.88 -19.22
CA PHE A 15 8.32 -9.15 -17.96
C PHE A 15 9.19 -10.06 -17.11
N PRO A 16 9.78 -9.59 -16.00
CA PRO A 16 10.64 -10.40 -15.14
C PRO A 16 10.03 -11.70 -14.63
N THR A 17 8.70 -11.77 -14.56
CA THR A 17 7.95 -12.95 -14.13
C THR A 17 7.47 -13.85 -15.27
N SER A 18 7.78 -13.53 -16.53
CA SER A 18 7.46 -14.37 -17.68
C SER A 18 8.45 -15.52 -17.82
N SER A 19 7.96 -16.69 -18.23
CA SER A 19 8.78 -17.86 -18.61
C SER A 19 9.81 -17.58 -19.70
N THR A 20 9.69 -16.46 -20.43
CA THR A 20 10.63 -16.07 -21.48
C THR A 20 11.67 -15.04 -21.03
N TYR A 21 11.58 -14.54 -19.79
CA TYR A 21 12.45 -13.47 -19.31
C TYR A 21 13.93 -13.85 -19.36
N GLU A 22 14.31 -14.98 -18.77
CA GLU A 22 15.71 -15.41 -18.66
C GLU A 22 16.41 -15.48 -20.01
N LYS A 23 15.72 -16.00 -21.03
CA LYS A 23 16.23 -16.05 -22.41
C LYS A 23 16.61 -14.64 -22.90
N TYR A 24 15.66 -13.71 -22.84
CA TYR A 24 15.89 -12.36 -23.37
C TYR A 24 16.79 -11.53 -22.44
N ALA A 25 16.79 -11.82 -21.15
CA ALA A 25 17.68 -11.17 -20.20
C ALA A 25 19.13 -11.56 -20.47
N ALA A 26 19.40 -12.82 -20.83
CA ALA A 26 20.73 -13.26 -21.25
C ALA A 26 21.16 -12.60 -22.57
N ASP A 27 20.27 -12.56 -23.57
CA ASP A 27 20.56 -11.99 -24.90
C ASP A 27 20.81 -10.48 -24.87
N PHE A 28 20.19 -9.76 -23.91
CA PHE A 28 20.15 -8.29 -23.89
C PHE A 28 20.58 -7.67 -22.56
N LYS A 29 21.34 -8.38 -21.72
CA LYS A 29 21.68 -7.95 -20.34
C LYS A 29 22.16 -6.50 -20.23
N ASP A 30 22.98 -6.04 -21.18
CA ASP A 30 23.59 -4.70 -21.18
C ASP A 30 22.63 -3.61 -21.71
N ASN A 31 21.43 -4.02 -22.13
CA ASN A 31 20.40 -3.21 -22.75
C ASN A 31 19.06 -3.28 -22.00
N ILE A 32 19.01 -3.91 -20.83
CA ILE A 32 17.83 -3.92 -19.96
C ILE A 32 17.84 -2.68 -19.07
N TYR A 33 16.73 -1.95 -19.10
CA TYR A 33 16.51 -0.76 -18.30
C TYR A 33 15.16 -0.84 -17.61
N PHE A 34 15.00 -0.03 -16.57
CA PHE A 34 13.73 0.20 -15.89
C PHE A 34 13.29 1.64 -16.13
N ASN A 35 11.99 1.88 -16.26
CA ASN A 35 11.50 3.25 -16.24
C ASN A 35 11.48 3.78 -14.79
N GLU A 36 11.43 5.10 -14.67
CA GLU A 36 11.18 5.75 -13.39
C GLU A 36 9.85 5.29 -12.78
N PRO A 37 9.72 5.28 -11.44
CA PRO A 37 8.49 4.87 -10.79
C PRO A 37 7.35 5.82 -11.16
N GLY A 38 6.17 5.26 -11.46
CA GLY A 38 4.98 6.06 -11.79
C GLY A 38 4.54 6.93 -10.61
N ALA A 39 3.78 7.99 -10.90
CA ALA A 39 3.41 8.98 -9.88
C ALA A 39 2.39 8.46 -8.85
N GLY A 40 1.67 7.39 -9.16
CA GLY A 40 0.70 6.79 -8.25
C GLY A 40 1.30 5.89 -7.17
N VAL A 41 0.44 5.43 -6.27
CA VAL A 41 0.75 4.50 -5.18
C VAL A 41 -0.23 3.33 -5.20
N ALA A 42 0.28 2.12 -5.04
CA ALA A 42 -0.51 0.93 -4.74
C ALA A 42 -0.39 0.61 -3.25
N THR A 43 -1.49 0.12 -2.68
CA THR A 43 -1.61 -0.13 -1.25
C THR A 43 -2.08 -1.54 -0.95
N VAL A 44 -1.70 -2.04 0.22
CA VAL A 44 -2.45 -3.07 0.92
C VAL A 44 -3.49 -2.34 1.78
N SER A 45 -4.75 -2.47 1.40
CA SER A 45 -5.88 -1.81 2.06
C SER A 45 -6.57 -2.77 3.02
N LEU A 46 -7.13 -2.22 4.09
CA LEU A 46 -7.82 -2.94 5.15
C LEU A 46 -9.29 -2.53 5.18
N ASN A 47 -10.17 -3.51 5.42
CA ASN A 47 -11.60 -3.26 5.54
C ASN A 47 -12.00 -3.09 7.02
N TYR A 48 -12.33 -1.87 7.41
CA TYR A 48 -12.64 -1.53 8.81
C TYR A 48 -14.11 -1.76 9.18
N GLY A 49 -14.99 -1.79 8.18
CA GLY A 49 -16.44 -1.89 8.35
C GLY A 49 -17.04 -3.17 7.81
N ARG A 50 -16.25 -4.25 7.65
CA ARG A 50 -16.72 -5.50 7.04
C ARG A 50 -17.90 -6.11 7.78
N THR A 51 -19.04 -6.24 7.10
CA THR A 51 -20.24 -6.88 7.61
C THR A 51 -20.64 -8.17 6.88
N THR A 52 -20.08 -8.40 5.69
CA THR A 52 -20.35 -9.57 4.85
C THR A 52 -19.15 -10.51 4.89
N TYR A 53 -19.43 -11.82 4.95
CA TYR A 53 -18.44 -12.88 5.11
C TYR A 53 -18.83 -14.10 4.26
N ASN A 54 -19.08 -13.90 2.96
CA ASN A 54 -19.37 -15.00 2.04
C ASN A 54 -18.08 -15.68 1.57
N HIS A 55 -16.97 -14.94 1.56
CA HIS A 55 -15.63 -15.43 1.24
C HIS A 55 -14.74 -15.31 2.48
N THR A 56 -14.82 -16.30 3.36
CA THR A 56 -14.17 -16.26 4.67
C THR A 56 -13.62 -17.64 5.07
N ALA A 57 -12.42 -17.66 5.63
CA ALA A 57 -11.90 -18.82 6.34
C ALA A 57 -12.39 -18.88 7.81
N LYS A 58 -12.93 -17.77 8.33
CA LYS A 58 -13.49 -17.69 9.68
C LYS A 58 -14.70 -18.59 9.82
N THR A 59 -14.74 -19.37 10.90
CA THR A 59 -15.78 -20.37 11.17
C THR A 59 -16.76 -19.94 12.26
N SER A 60 -16.49 -18.83 12.97
CA SER A 60 -17.33 -18.33 14.05
C SER A 60 -17.51 -16.82 13.99
N ASP A 61 -18.57 -16.31 14.61
CA ASP A 61 -18.77 -14.86 14.78
C ASP A 61 -17.72 -14.24 15.71
N ALA A 62 -17.20 -15.01 16.67
CA ALA A 62 -16.12 -14.56 17.54
C ALA A 62 -14.84 -14.24 16.74
N GLN A 63 -14.50 -15.04 15.72
CA GLN A 63 -13.38 -14.75 14.82
C GLN A 63 -13.62 -13.49 13.96
N LYS A 64 -14.85 -13.28 13.49
CA LYS A 64 -15.24 -12.06 12.74
C LYS A 64 -15.08 -10.82 13.61
N THR A 65 -15.62 -10.84 14.82
CA THR A 65 -15.48 -9.75 15.79
C THR A 65 -14.03 -9.54 16.22
N SER A 66 -13.26 -10.60 16.42
CA SER A 66 -11.83 -10.54 16.76
C SER A 66 -11.03 -9.84 15.67
N THR A 67 -11.31 -10.17 14.41
CA THR A 67 -10.66 -9.56 13.24
C THR A 67 -11.01 -8.08 13.13
N GLN A 68 -12.28 -7.71 13.28
CA GLN A 68 -12.69 -6.32 13.24
C GLN A 68 -12.02 -5.51 14.37
N LYS A 69 -12.00 -6.03 15.60
CA LYS A 69 -11.30 -5.38 16.73
C LYS A 69 -9.80 -5.20 16.45
N ALA A 70 -9.15 -6.23 15.91
CA ALA A 70 -7.74 -6.17 15.53
C ALA A 70 -7.48 -5.10 14.46
N LEU A 71 -8.26 -5.05 13.39
CA LEU A 71 -8.09 -4.03 12.33
C LEU A 71 -8.35 -2.61 12.84
N LEU A 72 -9.22 -2.43 13.83
CA LEU A 72 -9.46 -1.12 14.47
C LEU A 72 -8.36 -0.71 15.47
N ASN A 73 -7.55 -1.65 15.94
CA ASN A 73 -6.42 -1.36 16.82
C ASN A 73 -5.23 -0.78 16.02
N LYS A 74 -4.76 0.40 16.43
CA LYS A 74 -3.70 1.14 15.73
C LYS A 74 -2.37 0.38 15.73
N GLU A 75 -1.99 -0.17 16.88
CA GLU A 75 -0.73 -0.91 17.05
C GLU A 75 -0.72 -2.18 16.19
N PHE A 76 -1.86 -2.85 16.02
CA PHE A 76 -1.99 -3.98 15.11
C PHE A 76 -1.78 -3.58 13.65
N ARG A 77 -2.40 -2.48 13.21
CA ARG A 77 -2.16 -1.96 11.84
C ARG A 77 -0.71 -1.53 11.63
N GLN A 78 -0.08 -0.90 12.63
CA GLN A 78 1.35 -0.59 12.58
C GLN A 78 2.18 -1.88 12.48
N ALA A 79 1.84 -2.93 13.23
CA ALA A 79 2.53 -4.22 13.16
C ALA A 79 2.45 -4.82 11.76
N LEU A 80 1.26 -4.83 11.15
CA LEU A 80 1.08 -5.26 9.77
C LEU A 80 1.96 -4.43 8.83
N ASN A 81 1.95 -3.11 8.95
CA ASN A 81 2.72 -2.19 8.09
C ASN A 81 4.24 -2.46 8.14
N PHE A 82 4.79 -2.65 9.34
CA PHE A 82 6.20 -2.98 9.56
C PHE A 82 6.54 -4.42 9.13
N ALA A 83 5.58 -5.33 9.14
CA ALA A 83 5.75 -6.73 8.77
C ALA A 83 5.72 -6.97 7.25
N VAL A 84 5.31 -6.01 6.42
CA VAL A 84 5.30 -6.14 4.95
C VAL A 84 6.69 -5.86 4.36
N ASP A 85 7.32 -6.90 3.83
CA ASP A 85 8.51 -6.81 2.98
C ASP A 85 8.11 -6.31 1.59
N ARG A 86 8.26 -5.01 1.37
CA ARG A 86 7.87 -4.34 0.13
C ARG A 86 8.78 -4.73 -1.03
N ASN A 87 10.04 -5.07 -0.73
CA ASN A 87 10.97 -5.51 -1.76
C ASN A 87 10.56 -6.87 -2.31
N SER A 88 10.30 -7.85 -1.43
CA SER A 88 9.80 -9.17 -1.84
C SER A 88 8.44 -9.08 -2.54
N TYR A 89 7.54 -8.22 -2.04
CA TYR A 89 6.24 -7.97 -2.66
C TYR A 89 6.36 -7.35 -4.06
N SER A 90 7.21 -6.33 -4.21
CA SER A 90 7.45 -5.65 -5.49
C SER A 90 8.11 -6.57 -6.52
N ALA A 91 9.02 -7.44 -6.08
CA ALA A 91 9.70 -8.41 -6.95
C ALA A 91 8.72 -9.35 -7.66
N GLN A 92 7.53 -9.61 -7.09
CA GLN A 92 6.50 -10.44 -7.71
C GLN A 92 5.87 -9.81 -8.98
N THR A 93 6.17 -8.54 -9.27
CA THR A 93 5.79 -7.88 -10.53
C THR A 93 7.02 -7.38 -11.29
N ASN A 94 8.01 -6.83 -10.58
CA ASN A 94 9.12 -6.10 -11.16
C ASN A 94 10.43 -6.90 -11.23
N GLY A 95 10.44 -8.14 -10.74
CA GLY A 95 11.66 -8.93 -10.56
C GLY A 95 12.57 -8.34 -9.48
N THR A 96 13.63 -9.07 -9.12
CA THR A 96 14.56 -8.63 -8.07
C THR A 96 15.21 -7.28 -8.39
N ASP A 97 15.63 -7.07 -9.64
CA ASP A 97 16.36 -5.87 -10.05
C ASP A 97 15.47 -4.62 -10.12
N GLY A 98 14.18 -4.79 -10.45
CA GLY A 98 13.20 -3.70 -10.50
C GLY A 98 12.45 -3.49 -9.19
N ALA A 99 12.58 -4.41 -8.23
CA ALA A 99 11.80 -4.41 -7.00
C ALA A 99 11.96 -3.11 -6.21
N ALA A 100 13.21 -2.75 -5.93
CA ALA A 100 13.56 -1.56 -5.17
C ALA A 100 13.04 -0.28 -5.84
N VAL A 101 13.24 -0.11 -7.15
CA VAL A 101 12.82 1.10 -7.91
C VAL A 101 11.36 1.46 -7.64
N ALA A 102 10.49 0.44 -7.55
CA ALA A 102 9.06 0.61 -7.38
C ALA A 102 8.60 0.95 -5.96
N ILE A 103 9.41 0.73 -4.92
CA ILE A 103 8.95 0.83 -3.53
C ILE A 103 8.51 2.26 -3.19
N ARG A 104 7.34 2.37 -2.56
CA ARG A 104 6.80 3.60 -1.95
C ARG A 104 6.52 3.32 -0.48
N ASN A 105 6.83 4.28 0.39
CA ASN A 105 6.61 4.17 1.84
C ASN A 105 5.55 5.16 2.37
N THR A 106 5.11 6.10 1.54
CA THR A 106 4.04 7.06 1.86
C THR A 106 2.92 6.98 0.83
N PHE A 107 1.75 7.51 1.18
CA PHE A 107 0.61 7.57 0.26
C PHE A 107 0.79 8.72 -0.73
N ALA A 108 1.12 9.92 -0.24
CA ALA A 108 1.56 11.03 -1.07
C ALA A 108 3.06 10.89 -1.49
N PRO A 109 3.51 11.50 -2.60
CA PRO A 109 4.86 11.34 -3.12
C PRO A 109 5.95 11.87 -2.18
N TYR A 110 7.02 11.09 -2.00
CA TYR A 110 8.16 11.49 -1.15
C TYR A 110 8.94 12.67 -1.74
N ASN A 111 9.28 12.58 -3.03
CA ASN A 111 10.26 13.45 -3.71
C ASN A 111 9.75 14.84 -4.12
N LEU A 112 8.53 15.25 -3.71
CA LEU A 112 8.04 16.59 -4.01
C LEU A 112 8.90 17.63 -3.25
N GLN A 113 9.48 18.60 -3.94
CA GLN A 113 10.34 19.62 -3.31
C GLN A 113 9.51 20.63 -2.51
N VAL A 114 9.91 20.89 -1.26
CA VAL A 114 9.30 21.85 -0.33
C VAL A 114 10.40 22.69 0.33
N GLY A 115 10.67 23.86 -0.24
CA GLY A 115 11.79 24.71 0.19
C GLY A 115 13.13 23.98 0.04
N LYS A 116 13.82 23.69 1.15
CA LYS A 116 15.10 22.95 1.17
C LYS A 116 14.97 21.45 1.40
N LYS A 117 13.76 20.95 1.65
CA LYS A 117 13.48 19.55 1.97
C LYS A 117 12.57 18.94 0.91
N THR A 118 12.46 17.63 0.90
CA THR A 118 11.37 16.93 0.23
C THR A 118 10.15 16.86 1.16
N PHE A 119 8.97 16.66 0.57
CA PHE A 119 7.74 16.43 1.33
C PHE A 119 7.89 15.24 2.28
N GLY A 120 8.51 14.16 1.81
CA GLY A 120 8.76 12.97 2.62
C GLY A 120 9.70 13.20 3.81
N GLU A 121 10.71 14.06 3.67
CA GLU A 121 11.56 14.46 4.80
C GLU A 121 10.75 15.22 5.87
N LEU A 122 9.82 16.09 5.46
CA LEU A 122 8.92 16.78 6.38
C LEU A 122 7.97 15.80 7.10
N VAL A 123 7.52 14.75 6.41
CA VAL A 123 6.71 13.68 7.00
C VAL A 123 7.52 12.92 8.05
N GLN A 124 8.76 12.53 7.73
CA GLN A 124 9.64 11.85 8.68
C GLN A 124 9.92 12.70 9.93
N ASP A 125 10.19 14.00 9.75
CA ASP A 125 10.36 14.93 10.87
C ASP A 125 9.12 14.99 11.76
N SER A 126 7.93 15.04 11.15
CA SER A 126 6.65 15.08 11.88
C SER A 126 6.40 13.79 12.66
N LEU A 127 6.64 12.63 12.06
CA LEU A 127 6.54 11.33 12.74
C LEU A 127 7.53 11.19 13.90
N ALA A 128 8.78 11.59 13.70
CA ALA A 128 9.80 11.56 14.74
C ALA A 128 9.45 12.48 15.92
N LYS A 129 8.76 13.61 15.67
CA LYS A 129 8.27 14.51 16.72
C LYS A 129 7.05 13.98 17.46
N THR A 130 6.11 13.35 16.75
CA THR A 130 4.81 12.95 17.31
C THR A 130 4.83 11.58 17.98
N ASN A 131 5.64 10.65 17.47
CA ASN A 131 5.78 9.30 18.02
C ASN A 131 7.20 8.75 17.77
N SER A 132 8.17 9.35 18.44
CA SER A 132 9.59 8.99 18.31
C SER A 132 9.87 7.51 18.59
N SER A 133 9.17 6.90 19.57
CA SER A 133 9.39 5.51 19.94
C SER A 133 9.14 4.54 18.77
N THR A 134 8.06 4.76 18.02
CA THR A 134 7.73 3.95 16.85
C THR A 134 8.58 4.34 15.63
N TRP A 135 8.77 5.64 15.37
CA TRP A 135 9.27 6.12 14.07
C TRP A 135 10.75 6.49 14.01
N SER A 136 11.47 6.47 15.14
CA SER A 136 12.93 6.65 15.12
C SER A 136 13.58 5.54 14.28
N ASN A 137 14.56 5.93 13.46
CA ASN A 137 15.31 5.06 12.55
C ASN A 137 14.45 4.36 11.47
N VAL A 138 13.27 4.91 11.16
CA VAL A 138 12.45 4.46 10.03
C VAL A 138 12.67 5.40 8.85
N SER A 139 13.05 4.85 7.69
CA SER A 139 13.16 5.60 6.44
C SER A 139 11.84 5.53 5.68
N LEU A 140 11.37 6.68 5.22
CA LEU A 140 10.22 6.76 4.30
C LEU A 140 10.65 7.04 2.85
N ALA A 141 11.95 7.11 2.58
CA ALA A 141 12.46 7.39 1.25
C ALA A 141 11.93 6.38 0.23
N ASP A 142 11.55 6.88 -0.94
CA ASP A 142 11.17 6.01 -2.04
C ASP A 142 12.35 5.14 -2.47
N SER A 143 12.01 4.03 -3.10
CA SER A 143 12.95 3.02 -3.55
C SER A 143 13.79 2.34 -2.46
N GLN A 144 13.36 2.44 -1.20
CA GLN A 144 13.96 1.75 -0.07
C GLN A 144 12.91 0.92 0.66
N ASN A 145 13.29 -0.26 1.15
CA ASN A 145 12.42 -1.08 2.01
C ASN A 145 12.39 -0.56 3.46
N GLY A 146 12.31 0.76 3.65
CA GLY A 146 12.57 1.44 4.92
C GLY A 146 11.50 1.26 5.99
N LEU A 147 10.26 0.95 5.59
CA LEU A 147 9.18 0.57 6.50
C LEU A 147 9.23 -0.89 6.93
N TYR A 148 9.88 -1.79 6.20
CA TYR A 148 9.97 -3.19 6.64
C TYR A 148 10.94 -3.28 7.82
N ASN A 149 10.43 -3.65 8.99
CA ASN A 149 11.23 -3.75 10.20
C ASN A 149 10.65 -4.81 11.14
N GLU A 150 11.26 -5.99 11.17
CA GLU A 150 10.77 -7.13 11.94
C GLU A 150 10.75 -6.87 13.46
N GLU A 151 11.76 -6.15 13.97
CA GLU A 151 11.88 -5.83 15.40
C GLU A 151 10.75 -4.88 15.83
N LYS A 152 10.56 -3.78 15.09
CA LYS A 152 9.46 -2.84 15.34
C LYS A 152 8.11 -3.51 15.18
N ALA A 153 7.91 -4.32 14.15
CA ALA A 153 6.68 -5.08 13.94
C ALA A 153 6.32 -5.92 15.16
N LYS A 154 7.29 -6.67 15.71
CA LYS A 154 7.12 -7.50 16.92
C LYS A 154 6.88 -6.65 18.17
N GLU A 155 7.58 -5.53 18.32
CA GLU A 155 7.41 -4.61 19.46
C GLU A 155 5.99 -4.02 19.49
N VAL A 156 5.53 -3.44 18.38
CA VAL A 156 4.18 -2.87 18.32
C VAL A 156 3.10 -3.96 18.37
N PHE A 157 3.36 -5.14 17.81
CA PHE A 157 2.44 -6.27 17.92
C PHE A 157 2.29 -6.75 19.36
N ALA A 158 3.34 -6.75 20.18
CA ALA A 158 3.22 -7.11 21.60
C ALA A 158 2.30 -6.17 22.37
N LYS A 159 2.34 -4.86 22.05
CA LYS A 159 1.40 -3.85 22.59
C LYS A 159 -0.02 -4.15 22.13
N ALA A 160 -0.22 -4.36 20.82
CA ALA A 160 -1.52 -4.72 20.23
C ALA A 160 -2.11 -5.99 20.86
N LYS A 161 -1.31 -7.05 20.96
CA LYS A 161 -1.71 -8.34 21.52
C LYS A 161 -2.22 -8.18 22.95
N SER A 162 -1.52 -7.40 23.77
CA SER A 162 -1.92 -7.15 25.16
C SER A 162 -3.27 -6.43 25.24
N SER A 163 -3.49 -5.37 24.45
CA SER A 163 -4.77 -4.66 24.41
C SER A 163 -5.90 -5.50 23.82
N LEU A 164 -5.63 -6.25 22.76
CA LEU A 164 -6.62 -7.08 22.08
C LEU A 164 -7.08 -8.25 22.96
N GLN A 165 -6.18 -8.89 23.69
CA GLN A 165 -6.52 -9.92 24.67
C GLN A 165 -7.44 -9.38 25.77
N ALA A 166 -7.19 -8.16 26.24
CA ALA A 166 -8.07 -7.50 27.21
C ALA A 166 -9.47 -7.21 26.64
N GLU A 167 -9.60 -7.04 25.32
CA GLU A 167 -10.88 -6.91 24.61
C GLU A 167 -11.52 -8.27 24.24
N GLY A 168 -10.93 -9.39 24.65
CA GLY A 168 -11.44 -10.74 24.38
C GLY A 168 -11.26 -11.20 22.92
N VAL A 169 -10.23 -10.69 22.24
CA VAL A 169 -9.88 -11.11 20.87
C VAL A 169 -9.27 -12.52 20.88
N GLU A 170 -9.80 -13.39 20.02
CA GLU A 170 -9.29 -14.73 19.78
C GLU A 170 -8.07 -14.71 18.84
N VAL A 171 -7.10 -15.57 19.14
CA VAL A 171 -5.93 -15.82 18.27
C VAL A 171 -5.96 -17.25 17.72
N PRO A 172 -5.47 -17.49 16.49
CA PRO A 172 -4.91 -16.49 15.57
C PRO A 172 -5.98 -15.55 14.99
N ILE A 173 -5.58 -14.31 14.72
CA ILE A 173 -6.40 -13.34 13.98
C ILE A 173 -6.35 -13.72 12.50
N HIS A 174 -7.49 -14.10 11.95
CA HIS A 174 -7.64 -14.50 10.56
C HIS A 174 -7.94 -13.30 9.65
N LEU A 175 -7.12 -13.08 8.63
CA LEU A 175 -7.25 -11.98 7.67
C LEU A 175 -7.53 -12.57 6.28
N ASP A 176 -8.77 -12.47 5.80
CA ASP A 176 -9.16 -12.91 4.47
C ASP A 176 -8.63 -11.93 3.42
N ALA A 177 -7.64 -12.36 2.65
CA ALA A 177 -7.08 -11.61 1.54
C ALA A 177 -7.76 -12.00 0.23
N LEU A 178 -8.35 -11.03 -0.46
CA LEU A 178 -8.94 -11.23 -1.79
C LEU A 178 -7.86 -11.55 -2.82
N VAL A 179 -8.06 -12.60 -3.62
CA VAL A 179 -7.14 -13.01 -4.68
C VAL A 179 -7.89 -13.27 -5.98
N ILE A 180 -7.59 -12.47 -7.01
CA ILE A 180 -8.00 -12.75 -8.39
C ILE A 180 -7.10 -13.85 -8.95
N GLN A 181 -7.61 -15.07 -9.02
CA GLN A 181 -6.82 -16.28 -9.31
C GLN A 181 -6.30 -16.35 -10.74
N GLU A 182 -6.94 -15.65 -11.68
CA GLU A 182 -6.52 -15.60 -13.09
C GLU A 182 -5.26 -14.75 -13.30
N SER A 183 -4.85 -13.97 -12.30
CA SER A 183 -3.65 -13.14 -12.38
C SER A 183 -2.52 -13.70 -11.52
N THR A 184 -1.55 -14.38 -12.14
CA THR A 184 -0.35 -14.88 -11.47
C THR A 184 0.38 -13.77 -10.68
N ALA A 185 0.42 -12.54 -11.20
CA ALA A 185 1.02 -11.41 -10.49
C ALA A 185 0.25 -10.99 -9.23
N VAL A 186 -1.08 -11.16 -9.20
CA VAL A 186 -1.89 -10.93 -7.99
C VAL A 186 -1.67 -12.07 -6.99
N VAL A 187 -1.78 -13.31 -7.46
CA VAL A 187 -1.56 -14.52 -6.65
C VAL A 187 -0.21 -14.47 -5.94
N ASN A 188 0.88 -14.21 -6.68
CA ASN A 188 2.23 -14.17 -6.13
C ASN A 188 2.41 -13.02 -5.13
N ARG A 189 1.83 -11.84 -5.40
CA ARG A 189 1.90 -10.69 -4.49
C ARG A 189 1.20 -10.95 -3.16
N VAL A 190 0.00 -11.54 -3.19
CA VAL A 190 -0.74 -11.86 -1.95
C VAL A 190 -0.05 -13.00 -1.19
N GLN A 191 0.53 -13.98 -1.89
CA GLN A 191 1.36 -15.01 -1.25
C GLN A 191 2.61 -14.42 -0.58
N SER A 192 3.31 -13.49 -1.25
CA SER A 192 4.46 -12.79 -0.67
C SER A 192 4.05 -11.96 0.55
N LEU A 193 2.87 -11.31 0.51
CA LEU A 193 2.31 -10.58 1.65
C LEU A 193 2.04 -11.51 2.84
N LYS A 194 1.36 -12.64 2.60
CA LYS A 194 1.11 -13.69 3.60
C LYS A 194 2.42 -14.17 4.24
N GLN A 195 3.39 -14.58 3.43
CA GLN A 195 4.67 -15.09 3.90
C GLN A 195 5.39 -14.07 4.78
N SER A 196 5.38 -12.79 4.39
CA SER A 196 6.02 -11.72 5.15
C SER A 196 5.35 -11.51 6.52
N ILE A 197 4.02 -11.37 6.53
CA ILE A 197 3.26 -11.12 7.77
C ILE A 197 3.38 -12.31 8.73
N GLU A 198 3.15 -13.53 8.25
CA GLU A 198 3.15 -14.73 9.10
C GLU A 198 4.53 -15.09 9.62
N LYS A 199 5.59 -14.83 8.83
CA LYS A 199 6.98 -15.01 9.28
C LYS A 199 7.32 -14.04 10.41
N VAL A 200 6.92 -12.78 10.29
CA VAL A 200 7.33 -11.72 11.24
C VAL A 200 6.48 -11.73 12.50
N LEU A 201 5.16 -11.86 12.37
CA LEU A 201 4.23 -11.80 13.50
C LEU A 201 3.93 -13.19 14.10
N GLY A 202 4.25 -14.27 13.38
CA GLY A 202 3.99 -15.66 13.77
C GLY A 202 2.59 -16.12 13.38
N SER A 203 2.50 -17.30 12.74
CA SER A 203 1.23 -17.90 12.31
C SER A 203 0.28 -18.26 13.46
N ASP A 204 0.81 -18.46 14.67
CA ASP A 204 0.00 -18.68 15.88
C ASP A 204 -0.74 -17.40 16.33
N ASN A 205 -0.33 -16.24 15.81
CA ASN A 205 -0.89 -14.94 16.16
C ASN A 205 -1.74 -14.35 15.03
N VAL A 206 -1.25 -14.41 13.78
CA VAL A 206 -1.90 -13.82 12.61
C VAL A 206 -1.82 -14.80 11.45
N VAL A 207 -2.95 -15.06 10.81
CA VAL A 207 -3.05 -15.91 9.62
C VAL A 207 -3.67 -15.09 8.49
N VAL A 208 -3.02 -15.06 7.33
CA VAL A 208 -3.57 -14.46 6.10
C VAL A 208 -4.17 -15.57 5.24
N ASP A 209 -5.48 -15.60 5.14
CA ASP A 209 -6.23 -16.61 4.40
C ASP A 209 -6.50 -16.12 2.98
N LEU A 210 -5.98 -16.83 1.97
CA LEU A 210 -6.17 -16.44 0.57
C LEU A 210 -7.54 -16.90 0.08
N GLN A 211 -8.42 -15.94 -0.16
CA GLN A 211 -9.73 -16.16 -0.78
C GLN A 211 -9.58 -16.07 -2.30
N GLN A 212 -9.33 -17.22 -2.93
CA GLN A 212 -9.20 -17.32 -4.39
C GLN A 212 -10.56 -17.28 -5.07
N MET A 213 -10.68 -16.42 -6.06
CA MET A 213 -11.91 -16.20 -6.82
C MET A 213 -11.59 -15.72 -8.23
N THR A 214 -12.55 -15.85 -9.12
CA THR A 214 -12.46 -15.26 -10.46
C THR A 214 -12.54 -13.73 -10.40
N GLN A 215 -12.06 -13.05 -11.43
CA GLN A 215 -12.21 -11.59 -11.54
C GLN A 215 -13.69 -11.17 -11.54
N ALA A 216 -14.57 -11.97 -12.15
CA ALA A 216 -16.00 -11.69 -12.20
C ALA A 216 -16.67 -11.76 -10.82
N GLU A 217 -16.18 -12.65 -9.94
CA GLU A 217 -16.61 -12.75 -8.54
C GLU A 217 -16.00 -11.65 -7.67
N ALA A 218 -14.73 -11.32 -7.89
CA ALA A 218 -13.99 -10.34 -7.08
C ALA A 218 -14.50 -8.90 -7.25
N LEU A 219 -14.75 -8.46 -8.48
CA LEU A 219 -15.03 -7.05 -8.74
C LEU A 219 -16.29 -6.52 -8.01
N PRO A 220 -17.44 -7.23 -8.02
CA PRO A 220 -18.65 -6.77 -7.33
C PRO A 220 -18.53 -6.71 -5.80
N ILE A 221 -17.60 -7.45 -5.19
CA ILE A 221 -17.36 -7.44 -3.74
C ILE A 221 -16.16 -6.58 -3.33
N SER A 222 -15.58 -5.83 -4.29
CA SER A 222 -14.40 -4.99 -4.08
C SER A 222 -14.51 -3.65 -4.82
N PHE A 223 -13.86 -3.53 -5.97
CA PHE A 223 -13.73 -2.28 -6.72
C PHE A 223 -15.07 -1.72 -7.23
N SER A 224 -16.00 -2.61 -7.61
CA SER A 224 -17.31 -2.28 -8.17
C SER A 224 -18.45 -2.46 -7.17
N ALA A 225 -18.15 -2.72 -5.89
CA ALA A 225 -19.15 -2.78 -4.85
C ALA A 225 -19.90 -1.44 -4.76
N PRO A 226 -21.25 -1.44 -4.67
CA PRO A 226 -22.03 -0.21 -4.61
C PRO A 226 -22.00 0.43 -3.21
N THR A 227 -21.87 -0.37 -2.15
CA THR A 227 -21.85 0.09 -0.75
C THR A 227 -20.84 -0.69 0.08
N ALA A 228 -20.56 -0.23 1.31
CA ALA A 228 -19.62 -0.90 2.20
C ALA A 228 -20.09 -2.31 2.59
N LYS A 229 -21.41 -2.56 2.52
CA LYS A 229 -22.00 -3.87 2.82
C LYS A 229 -21.49 -4.96 1.87
N GLU A 230 -21.25 -4.65 0.60
CA GLU A 230 -20.77 -5.63 -0.37
C GLU A 230 -19.25 -5.84 -0.33
N GLN A 231 -18.50 -5.01 0.42
CA GLN A 231 -17.05 -5.18 0.59
C GLN A 231 -16.76 -6.41 1.47
N ASP A 232 -16.45 -7.54 0.84
CA ASP A 232 -16.29 -8.87 1.48
C ASP A 232 -14.85 -9.37 1.43
N TRP A 233 -13.97 -8.70 2.18
CA TRP A 233 -12.54 -9.00 2.31
C TRP A 233 -11.98 -8.25 3.54
N ASP A 234 -10.91 -8.74 4.15
CA ASP A 234 -10.18 -7.99 5.19
C ASP A 234 -8.96 -7.27 4.60
N ILE A 235 -8.28 -7.92 3.65
CA ILE A 235 -7.12 -7.39 2.93
C ILE A 235 -7.41 -7.33 1.43
N HIS A 236 -7.08 -6.20 0.81
CA HIS A 236 -7.17 -6.02 -0.64
C HIS A 236 -5.94 -5.29 -1.20
N THR A 237 -5.31 -5.87 -2.23
CA THR A 237 -4.01 -5.42 -2.76
C THR A 237 -4.07 -4.80 -4.16
N LEU A 238 -5.28 -4.55 -4.67
CA LEU A 238 -5.52 -3.94 -5.99
C LEU A 238 -5.99 -2.50 -5.88
N LEU A 239 -5.87 -1.90 -4.69
CA LEU A 239 -6.23 -0.51 -4.43
C LEU A 239 -4.99 0.38 -4.47
N GLY A 240 -5.24 1.65 -4.72
CA GLY A 240 -4.20 2.64 -4.91
C GLY A 240 -4.80 3.95 -5.39
N TRP A 241 -3.92 4.91 -5.66
CA TRP A 241 -4.30 6.20 -6.18
C TRP A 241 -3.29 6.69 -7.21
N ASN A 242 -3.79 7.23 -8.31
CA ASN A 242 -2.99 8.01 -9.26
C ASN A 242 -3.36 9.48 -9.07
N PRO A 243 -2.38 10.40 -9.10
CA PRO A 243 -2.68 11.82 -8.90
C PRO A 243 -3.50 12.38 -10.06
N ASP A 244 -4.53 13.16 -9.72
CA ASP A 244 -5.29 13.95 -10.69
C ASP A 244 -4.55 15.25 -11.07
N TYR A 245 -3.70 15.76 -10.17
CA TYR A 245 -2.90 16.97 -10.33
C TYR A 245 -1.67 16.95 -9.40
N GLN A 246 -0.70 17.82 -9.64
CA GLN A 246 0.60 17.81 -8.95
C GLN A 246 0.57 18.55 -7.60
N ASP A 247 -0.20 18.05 -6.63
CA ASP A 247 -0.28 18.57 -5.26
C ASP A 247 -0.53 17.40 -4.28
N PRO A 248 0.05 17.39 -3.06
CA PRO A 248 -0.22 16.32 -2.08
C PRO A 248 -1.70 16.09 -1.80
N SER A 249 -2.55 17.12 -1.90
CA SER A 249 -3.99 17.02 -1.62
C SER A 249 -4.69 15.98 -2.48
N THR A 250 -4.27 15.78 -3.74
CA THR A 250 -4.88 14.76 -4.62
C THR A 250 -4.84 13.38 -4.00
N PHE A 251 -3.80 13.07 -3.21
CA PHE A 251 -3.68 11.84 -2.43
C PHE A 251 -4.36 11.97 -1.07
N LEU A 252 -4.06 13.02 -0.32
CA LEU A 252 -4.46 13.08 1.08
C LEU A 252 -5.98 13.21 1.28
N ASP A 253 -6.67 13.86 0.34
CA ASP A 253 -8.12 14.04 0.39
C ASP A 253 -8.90 12.74 0.14
N GLN A 254 -8.24 11.65 -0.27
CA GLN A 254 -8.90 10.37 -0.53
C GLN A 254 -9.55 9.75 0.73
N PHE A 255 -9.01 10.05 1.92
CA PHE A 255 -9.48 9.47 3.17
C PHE A 255 -10.41 10.38 4.00
N VAL A 256 -10.95 11.46 3.42
CA VAL A 256 -11.88 12.36 4.13
C VAL A 256 -13.27 11.75 4.27
N LEU A 257 -13.96 12.07 5.38
CA LEU A 257 -15.34 11.62 5.62
C LEU A 257 -16.36 12.22 4.65
N LYS A 258 -16.12 13.46 4.20
CA LYS A 258 -17.00 14.20 3.29
C LYS A 258 -16.37 14.29 1.90
N GLY A 259 -16.91 13.57 0.94
CA GLY A 259 -16.54 13.70 -0.48
C GLY A 259 -15.38 12.84 -0.96
N GLY A 260 -14.67 12.11 -0.08
CA GLY A 260 -13.64 11.15 -0.49
C GLY A 260 -14.25 9.98 -1.25
N SER A 261 -13.80 9.73 -2.48
CA SER A 261 -14.31 8.65 -3.35
C SER A 261 -13.82 7.27 -2.90
N THR A 262 -12.72 7.19 -2.15
CA THR A 262 -12.08 5.93 -1.78
C THR A 262 -12.44 5.40 -0.39
N ARG A 263 -13.32 6.06 0.39
CA ARG A 263 -13.76 5.55 1.71
C ARG A 263 -14.40 4.17 1.62
N LEU A 264 -15.05 3.89 0.49
CA LEU A 264 -15.64 2.60 0.20
C LEU A 264 -14.56 1.50 0.12
N TYR A 265 -13.36 1.86 -0.33
CA TYR A 265 -12.18 0.98 -0.37
C TYR A 265 -11.52 0.78 1.00
N LEU A 266 -12.09 1.36 2.06
CA LEU A 266 -11.79 1.03 3.46
C LEU A 266 -12.97 0.28 4.13
N GLY A 267 -14.00 -0.08 3.35
CA GLY A 267 -15.24 -0.64 3.86
C GLY A 267 -16.08 0.36 4.66
N ILE A 268 -16.01 1.65 4.32
CA ILE A 268 -16.73 2.72 5.02
C ILE A 268 -17.67 3.43 4.05
N ASP A 269 -18.92 3.57 4.45
CA ASP A 269 -19.91 4.43 3.81
C ASP A 269 -20.76 5.18 4.86
N GLN A 270 -21.86 5.79 4.42
CA GLN A 270 -22.75 6.56 5.29
C GLN A 270 -23.53 5.71 6.30
N ASN A 271 -23.64 4.40 6.08
CA ASN A 271 -24.35 3.44 6.93
C ASN A 271 -23.40 2.70 7.87
N THR A 272 -22.08 2.84 7.70
CA THR A 272 -21.09 2.27 8.61
C THR A 272 -21.28 2.82 10.02
N ASP A 273 -21.15 1.93 11.01
CA ASP A 273 -21.27 2.28 12.43
C ASP A 273 -20.34 3.45 12.80
N ALA A 274 -20.88 4.49 13.42
CA ALA A 274 -20.14 5.68 13.80
C ALA A 274 -18.96 5.36 14.75
N SER A 275 -19.04 4.29 15.53
CA SER A 275 -17.96 3.83 16.40
C SER A 275 -16.73 3.34 15.63
N VAL A 276 -16.91 2.74 14.44
CA VAL A 276 -15.80 2.34 13.54
C VAL A 276 -15.06 3.59 13.08
N VAL A 277 -15.79 4.57 12.55
CA VAL A 277 -15.22 5.84 12.06
C VAL A 277 -14.53 6.60 13.18
N SER A 278 -15.12 6.63 14.38
CA SER A 278 -14.55 7.26 15.56
C SER A 278 -13.24 6.60 16.00
N LYS A 279 -13.19 5.26 16.08
CA LYS A 279 -11.98 4.51 16.44
C LYS A 279 -10.82 4.73 15.46
N LEU A 280 -11.12 5.02 14.20
CA LEU A 280 -10.10 5.34 13.19
C LEU A 280 -9.59 6.78 13.27
N GLY A 281 -10.22 7.66 14.04
CA GLY A 281 -9.79 9.05 14.20
C GLY A 281 -9.91 9.91 12.93
N LEU A 282 -10.75 9.51 11.95
CA LEU A 282 -10.87 10.20 10.66
C LEU A 282 -11.35 11.65 10.78
N ALA A 283 -12.03 12.00 11.88
CA ALA A 283 -12.40 13.39 12.16
C ALA A 283 -11.18 14.26 12.46
N ASP A 284 -10.17 13.72 13.16
CA ASP A 284 -8.94 14.46 13.45
C ASP A 284 -8.06 14.60 12.20
N TYR A 285 -8.01 13.57 11.36
CA TYR A 285 -7.40 13.66 10.03
C TYR A 285 -8.05 14.75 9.18
N GLY A 286 -9.39 14.82 9.16
CA GLY A 286 -10.13 15.86 8.46
C GLY A 286 -9.74 17.27 8.92
N LYS A 287 -9.55 17.50 10.22
CA LYS A 287 -9.10 18.81 10.74
C LYS A 287 -7.70 19.18 10.26
N LEU A 288 -6.79 18.21 10.17
CA LEU A 288 -5.43 18.45 9.63
C LEU A 288 -5.49 18.88 8.17
N LEU A 289 -6.38 18.26 7.38
CA LEU A 289 -6.58 18.63 5.98
C LEU A 289 -7.29 19.97 5.83
N ASP A 290 -8.32 20.26 6.63
CA ASP A 290 -8.98 21.56 6.64
C ASP A 290 -7.99 22.69 6.97
N ASP A 291 -7.11 22.48 7.95
CA ASP A 291 -6.06 23.43 8.31
C ASP A 291 -5.06 23.64 7.16
N ALA A 292 -4.66 22.58 6.46
CA ALA A 292 -3.82 22.67 5.27
C ALA A 292 -4.52 23.41 4.13
N ASN A 293 -5.75 23.04 3.81
CA ASN A 293 -6.58 23.62 2.74
C ASN A 293 -6.91 25.10 2.99
N SER A 294 -6.91 25.56 4.23
CA SER A 294 -7.09 26.98 4.56
C SER A 294 -5.88 27.85 4.18
N GLU A 295 -4.69 27.27 4.01
CA GLU A 295 -3.47 27.98 3.62
C GLU A 295 -3.41 28.20 2.10
N ASN A 296 -3.91 29.38 1.69
CA ASN A 296 -4.06 29.76 0.29
C ASN A 296 -3.01 30.77 -0.20
N GLN A 297 -2.09 31.20 0.65
CA GLN A 297 -1.12 32.25 0.33
C GLN A 297 0.31 31.71 0.21
N ASP A 298 0.67 30.71 1.03
CA ASP A 298 2.01 30.12 1.05
C ASP A 298 1.95 28.62 0.76
N VAL A 299 2.32 28.23 -0.47
CA VAL A 299 2.33 26.82 -0.91
C VAL A 299 3.30 25.99 -0.08
N GLN A 300 4.46 26.53 0.30
CA GLN A 300 5.43 25.80 1.10
C GLN A 300 4.82 25.47 2.46
N LYS A 301 4.22 26.46 3.11
CA LYS A 301 3.54 26.28 4.40
C LYS A 301 2.35 25.33 4.30
N ARG A 302 1.58 25.37 3.20
CA ARG A 302 0.52 24.39 2.94
C ARG A 302 1.10 22.96 2.87
N TYR A 303 2.23 22.78 2.19
CA TYR A 303 2.87 21.46 2.07
C TYR A 303 3.47 20.96 3.38
N GLU A 304 3.99 21.86 4.23
CA GLU A 304 4.38 21.53 5.60
C GLU A 304 3.17 21.04 6.43
N LYS A 305 1.98 21.65 6.28
CA LYS A 305 0.75 21.17 6.91
C LYS A 305 0.28 19.82 6.36
N TYR A 306 0.30 19.63 5.04
CA TYR A 306 0.01 18.32 4.44
C TYR A 306 1.00 17.23 4.90
N ALA A 307 2.26 17.58 5.15
CA ALA A 307 3.22 16.62 5.70
C ALA A 307 2.82 16.16 7.12
N VAL A 308 2.21 17.04 7.93
CA VAL A 308 1.60 16.65 9.21
C VAL A 308 0.42 15.69 9.00
N ALA A 309 -0.44 15.95 8.02
CA ALA A 309 -1.54 15.03 7.69
C ALA A 309 -1.04 13.66 7.20
N GLN A 310 -0.08 13.62 6.28
CA GLN A 310 0.54 12.36 5.82
C GLN A 310 1.24 11.62 6.97
N ALA A 311 1.90 12.33 7.89
CA ALA A 311 2.51 11.73 9.08
C ALA A 311 1.43 11.09 9.96
N TRP A 312 0.32 11.77 10.20
CA TRP A 312 -0.81 11.20 10.92
C TRP A 312 -1.35 9.94 10.23
N LEU A 313 -1.51 9.95 8.90
CA LEU A 313 -1.98 8.81 8.13
C LEU A 313 -1.03 7.61 8.25
N THR A 314 0.28 7.88 8.21
CA THR A 314 1.34 6.88 8.33
C THR A 314 1.39 6.28 9.74
N ASP A 315 1.30 7.13 10.77
CA ASP A 315 1.26 6.70 12.17
C ASP A 315 0.01 5.88 12.49
N ASN A 316 -1.14 6.19 11.89
CA ASN A 316 -2.38 5.42 12.06
C ASN A 316 -2.46 4.16 11.19
N ALA A 317 -1.53 3.99 10.24
CA ALA A 317 -1.45 2.84 9.34
C ALA A 317 -2.81 2.48 8.69
N LEU A 318 -3.60 3.50 8.31
CA LEU A 318 -4.93 3.28 7.71
C LEU A 318 -4.86 2.67 6.31
N THR A 319 -3.70 2.76 5.69
CA THR A 319 -3.34 2.10 4.45
C THR A 319 -1.87 1.74 4.53
N ILE A 320 -1.45 0.69 3.82
CA ILE A 320 -0.06 0.21 3.79
C ILE A 320 0.46 0.46 2.37
N PRO A 321 1.18 1.57 2.11
CA PRO A 321 1.84 1.81 0.83
C PRO A 321 2.87 0.71 0.57
N VAL A 322 2.89 0.15 -0.63
CA VAL A 322 3.81 -0.94 -0.97
C VAL A 322 4.70 -0.63 -2.16
N MET A 323 4.16 -0.02 -3.20
CA MET A 323 4.91 0.33 -4.41
C MET A 323 4.15 1.37 -5.21
N ALA A 324 4.80 2.01 -6.18
CA ALA A 324 4.12 2.83 -7.16
C ALA A 324 3.23 1.95 -8.07
N SER A 325 2.28 2.58 -8.76
CA SER A 325 1.24 1.86 -9.51
C SER A 325 1.83 0.77 -10.42
N PRO A 326 1.48 -0.52 -10.25
CA PRO A 326 2.15 -1.66 -10.90
C PRO A 326 2.10 -1.65 -12.43
N LYS A 327 1.14 -0.95 -13.03
CA LYS A 327 0.99 -0.92 -14.49
C LYS A 327 2.06 -0.06 -15.17
N GLU A 328 2.63 0.90 -14.45
CA GLU A 328 3.48 1.97 -15.00
C GLU A 328 4.83 2.11 -14.29
N THR A 329 5.12 1.26 -13.31
CA THR A 329 6.27 1.40 -12.42
C THR A 329 7.29 0.30 -12.65
N ALA A 330 8.58 0.66 -12.69
CA ALA A 330 9.71 -0.27 -12.83
C ALA A 330 9.47 -1.32 -13.94
N VAL A 331 8.83 -0.88 -15.02
CA VAL A 331 8.60 -1.64 -16.22
C VAL A 331 9.97 -1.91 -16.84
N SER A 332 10.38 -3.17 -16.80
CA SER A 332 11.59 -3.62 -17.46
C SER A 332 11.41 -3.57 -18.98
N TYR A 333 12.39 -3.02 -19.69
CA TYR A 333 12.41 -2.99 -21.14
C TYR A 333 13.83 -3.14 -21.67
N VAL A 334 13.94 -3.71 -22.87
CA VAL A 334 15.18 -3.69 -23.65
C VAL A 334 15.18 -2.47 -24.58
N SER A 335 16.31 -1.79 -24.72
CA SER A 335 16.46 -0.62 -25.60
C SER A 335 17.80 -0.63 -26.34
N LYS A 336 17.78 -0.26 -27.63
CA LYS A 336 19.01 -0.02 -28.42
C LYS A 336 19.65 1.33 -28.11
N VAL A 337 18.90 2.23 -27.46
CA VAL A 337 19.31 3.58 -27.10
C VAL A 337 19.38 3.69 -25.58
N LEU A 338 20.47 4.26 -25.06
CA LEU A 338 20.61 4.53 -23.63
C LEU A 338 19.49 5.51 -23.21
N PRO A 339 18.72 5.22 -22.14
CA PRO A 339 17.69 6.14 -21.66
C PRO A 339 18.25 7.56 -21.44
N PHE A 340 17.47 8.58 -21.80
CA PHE A 340 17.81 10.00 -21.68
C PHE A 340 19.03 10.46 -22.51
N SER A 341 19.51 9.67 -23.47
CA SER A 341 20.66 10.03 -24.32
C SER A 341 20.29 10.55 -25.72
N SER A 342 19.09 10.23 -26.23
CA SER A 342 18.62 10.73 -27.53
C SER A 342 17.84 12.02 -27.36
N SER A 343 18.02 12.96 -28.29
CA SER A 343 17.17 14.14 -28.42
C SER A 343 15.70 13.72 -28.57
N TYR A 344 14.80 14.37 -27.83
CA TYR A 344 13.37 14.27 -28.09
C TYR A 344 13.14 14.80 -29.51
N SER A 345 12.76 13.93 -30.44
CA SER A 345 12.24 14.39 -31.73
C SER A 345 10.92 15.11 -31.46
N VAL A 346 10.92 16.42 -31.75
CA VAL A 346 9.80 17.36 -31.58
C VAL A 346 8.61 16.99 -32.46
#